data_AF-A0A1W1XVN0-F1
#
_entry.id   AF-A0A1W1XVN0-F1
#
_cell.length_a   1.000
_cell.length_b   1.000
_cell.length_c   1.000
_cell.angle_alpha   90.00
_cell.angle_beta   90.00
_cell.angle_gamma   90.00
#
_symmetry.space_group_name_H-M   'P 1'
#
loop_
_entity.id
_entity.type
_entity.pdbx_description
1 polymer ?
#
loop_
_entity_poly.entity_id
_entity_poly.type
_entity_poly.pdbx_seq_one_letter_code
_entity_poly.pdbx_strand_id
1 'polypeptide(L)'
;MSPEHARTDEQNPQKILVFQQQGSGEAKIAGLRRYGGSRFQVRVHSIDEPLPPLLDDTDGYLPERIQADLVLDFLKHPDLSEDLAKRCADQGIPVVASGKKIKGPRIYIPPT
;
A
#
# COMPACT_ATOMS: atom_id res chain seq x y z
N MET A 1 15.14 -23.85 -38.87
CA MET A 1 15.15 -22.54 -38.20
C MET A 1 13.75 -22.31 -37.67
N SER A 2 13.54 -22.59 -36.38
CA SER A 2 12.24 -22.49 -35.73
C SER A 2 12.30 -21.39 -34.67
N PRO A 3 11.33 -20.46 -34.62
CA PRO A 3 11.22 -19.48 -33.54
C PRO A 3 10.33 -20.06 -32.45
N GLU A 4 10.88 -20.46 -31.30
CA GLU A 4 10.08 -20.99 -30.20
C GLU A 4 10.52 -20.47 -28.83
N HIS A 5 10.64 -19.15 -28.70
CA HIS A 5 10.68 -18.50 -27.39
C HIS A 5 9.58 -17.44 -27.32
N ALA A 6 8.32 -17.89 -27.39
CA ALA A 6 7.22 -17.13 -26.83
C ALA A 6 7.42 -17.11 -25.31
N ARG A 7 7.92 -16.00 -24.77
CA ARG A 7 7.88 -15.75 -23.33
C ARG A 7 6.42 -15.55 -22.95
N THR A 8 5.78 -16.60 -22.45
CA THR A 8 4.47 -16.50 -21.81
C THR A 8 4.66 -15.83 -20.45
N ASP A 9 4.83 -14.50 -20.45
CA ASP A 9 4.61 -13.70 -19.24
C ASP A 9 3.09 -13.58 -19.04
N GLU A 10 2.43 -14.68 -18.69
CA GLU A 10 1.20 -14.64 -17.89
C GLU A 10 1.59 -14.23 -16.45
N GLN A 11 2.21 -13.05 -16.32
CA GLN A 11 2.55 -12.49 -15.02
C GLN A 11 1.25 -12.03 -14.37
N ASN A 12 0.81 -12.78 -13.36
CA ASN A 12 -0.29 -12.39 -12.49
C ASN A 12 -0.07 -10.94 -12.03
N PRO A 13 -1.05 -10.02 -12.22
CA PRO A 13 -0.88 -8.62 -11.83
C PRO A 13 -0.44 -8.50 -10.37
N GLN A 14 0.58 -7.67 -10.11
CA GLN A 14 1.02 -7.41 -8.75
C GLN A 14 -0.12 -6.76 -7.96
N LYS A 15 -0.42 -7.30 -6.77
CA LYS A 15 -1.48 -6.84 -5.90
C LYS A 15 -0.98 -5.69 -5.05
N ILE A 16 -1.47 -4.48 -5.34
CA ILE A 16 -1.16 -3.27 -4.58
C ILE A 16 -2.36 -2.92 -3.73
N LEU A 17 -2.18 -2.84 -2.41
CA LEU A 17 -3.18 -2.32 -1.48
C LEU A 17 -2.80 -0.92 -1.03
N VAL A 18 -3.70 0.02 -1.24
CA VAL A 18 -3.51 1.43 -0.88
C VAL A 18 -4.34 1.74 0.35
N PHE A 19 -3.71 2.25 1.41
CA PHE A 19 -4.40 2.83 2.55
C PHE A 19 -4.45 4.35 2.41
N GLN A 20 -5.62 4.94 2.56
CA GLN A 20 -5.79 6.39 2.47
C GLN A 20 -6.79 6.93 3.50
N GLN A 21 -6.75 8.24 3.73
CA GLN A 21 -7.76 8.96 4.50
C GLN A 21 -8.27 10.13 3.70
N GLN A 22 -9.59 10.21 3.52
CA GLN A 22 -10.27 11.33 2.87
C GLN A 22 -9.68 11.62 1.48
N GLY A 23 -9.41 10.56 0.70
CA GLY A 23 -8.87 10.68 -0.65
C GLY A 23 -7.41 11.16 -0.76
N SER A 24 -6.63 11.10 0.32
CA SER A 24 -5.23 11.55 0.33
C SER A 24 -4.34 10.88 -0.74
N GLY A 25 -4.70 9.68 -1.19
CA GLY A 25 -3.94 8.91 -2.19
C GLY A 25 -4.42 9.07 -3.62
N GLU A 26 -5.53 9.78 -3.89
CA GLU A 26 -6.25 9.71 -5.17
C GLU A 26 -5.38 10.05 -6.39
N ALA A 27 -4.54 11.08 -6.30
CA ALA A 27 -3.66 11.46 -7.41
C ALA A 27 -2.65 10.34 -7.75
N LYS A 28 -2.14 9.62 -6.74
CA LYS A 28 -1.21 8.50 -6.94
C LYS A 28 -1.94 7.25 -7.42
N ILE A 29 -3.13 6.97 -6.89
CA ILE A 29 -3.99 5.87 -7.32
C ILE A 29 -4.38 6.04 -8.81
N ALA A 30 -4.77 7.25 -9.21
CA ALA A 30 -5.09 7.58 -10.60
C ALA A 30 -3.89 7.34 -11.53
N GLY A 31 -2.69 7.75 -11.10
CA GLY A 31 -1.44 7.47 -11.83
C GLY A 31 -1.17 5.97 -11.98
N LEU A 32 -1.27 5.20 -10.90
CA LEU A 32 -1.08 3.74 -10.93
C LEU A 32 -2.04 3.06 -11.89
N ARG A 33 -3.32 3.45 -11.88
CA ARG A 33 -4.34 2.91 -12.79
C ARG A 33 -4.09 3.32 -14.25
N ARG A 34 -3.73 4.59 -14.48
CA ARG A 34 -3.50 5.13 -15.82
C ARG A 34 -2.26 4.54 -16.50
N TYR A 35 -1.16 4.41 -15.76
CA TYR A 35 0.14 4.01 -16.32
C TYR A 35 0.49 2.54 -16.05
N GLY A 36 -0.19 1.88 -15.12
CA GLY A 36 0.04 0.48 -14.76
C GLY A 36 -0.41 -0.53 -15.82
N GLY A 37 -1.49 -0.23 -16.53
CA GLY A 37 -2.10 -1.19 -17.45
C GLY A 37 -2.53 -2.47 -16.73
N SER A 38 -2.28 -3.64 -17.32
CA SER A 38 -2.57 -4.95 -16.73
C SER A 38 -1.55 -5.44 -15.71
N ARG A 39 -0.52 -4.63 -15.38
CA ARG A 39 0.57 -5.05 -14.49
C ARG A 39 0.21 -4.99 -13.00
N PHE A 40 -0.79 -4.18 -12.63
CA PHE A 40 -1.15 -3.93 -11.24
C PHE A 40 -2.64 -4.18 -10.99
N GLN A 41 -2.95 -4.93 -9.94
CA GLN A 41 -4.27 -5.00 -9.35
C GLN A 41 -4.31 -4.08 -8.13
N VAL A 42 -4.93 -2.90 -8.28
CA VAL A 42 -4.96 -1.87 -7.22
C VAL A 42 -6.26 -1.93 -6.44
N ARG A 43 -6.18 -2.23 -5.14
CA ARG A 43 -7.27 -2.11 -4.17
C ARG A 43 -7.03 -0.92 -3.25
N VAL A 44 -8.10 -0.31 -2.76
CA VAL A 44 -8.04 0.86 -1.88
C VAL A 44 -8.84 0.56 -0.61
N HIS A 45 -8.22 0.81 0.54
CA HIS A 45 -8.85 0.82 1.86
C HIS A 45 -8.85 2.27 2.36
N SER A 46 -10.04 2.87 2.42
CA SER A 46 -10.22 4.25 2.87
C SER A 46 -10.71 4.27 4.32
N ILE A 47 -10.10 5.11 5.15
CA ILE A 47 -10.59 5.45 6.49
C ILE A 47 -11.03 6.91 6.44
N ASP A 48 -12.33 7.11 6.24
CA ASP A 48 -12.91 8.44 5.99
C ASP A 48 -13.65 9.01 7.20
N GLU A 49 -13.81 8.20 8.26
CA GLU A 49 -14.39 8.65 9.51
C GLU A 49 -13.49 9.63 10.26
N PRO A 50 -14.07 10.58 11.03
CA PRO A 50 -13.31 11.42 11.93
C PRO A 50 -12.60 10.57 12.98
N LEU A 51 -11.29 10.78 13.15
CA LEU A 51 -10.50 10.11 14.17
C LEU A 51 -10.17 11.09 15.30
N PRO A 52 -10.12 10.62 16.56
CA PRO A 52 -9.51 11.39 17.63
C PRO A 52 -8.02 11.67 17.32
N PRO A 53 -7.39 12.66 17.98
CA PRO A 53 -5.97 12.96 17.74
C PRO A 53 -4.99 11.85 18.15
N LEU A 54 -5.42 10.94 19.02
CA LEU A 54 -4.67 9.80 19.52
C LEU A 54 -5.62 8.60 19.55
N LEU A 55 -5.14 7.46 19.09
CA LEU A 55 -5.86 6.20 19.13
C LEU A 55 -5.26 5.30 20.21
N ASP A 56 -6.10 4.82 21.13
CA ASP A 56 -5.69 3.84 22.15
C ASP A 56 -5.39 2.48 21.50
N ASP A 57 -6.19 2.10 20.50
CA ASP A 57 -5.93 1.02 19.56
C ASP A 57 -6.36 1.41 18.14
N THR A 58 -5.79 0.69 17.17
CA THR A 58 -6.06 0.86 15.74
C THR A 58 -6.90 -0.28 15.18
N ASP A 59 -7.43 -1.12 16.07
CA ASP A 59 -8.25 -2.27 15.70
C ASP A 59 -9.60 -1.78 15.14
N GLY A 60 -10.14 -2.52 14.18
CA GLY A 60 -11.35 -2.11 13.44
C GLY A 60 -11.09 -1.10 12.31
N TYR A 61 -10.01 -0.31 12.36
CA TYR A 61 -9.61 0.57 11.27
C TYR A 61 -8.76 -0.13 10.21
N LEU A 62 -7.87 -1.02 10.65
CA LEU A 62 -6.97 -1.78 9.80
C LEU A 62 -7.38 -3.26 9.77
N PRO A 63 -7.28 -3.93 8.61
CA PRO A 63 -7.54 -5.36 8.53
C PRO A 63 -6.47 -6.15 9.29
N GLU A 64 -6.87 -7.21 9.99
CA GLU A 64 -5.96 -8.11 10.68
C GLU A 64 -4.96 -8.75 9.70
N ARG A 65 -5.45 -9.18 8.53
CA ARG A 65 -4.64 -9.82 7.49
C ARG A 65 -4.60 -9.00 6.21
N ILE A 66 -3.39 -8.67 5.78
CA ILE A 66 -3.13 -7.89 4.58
C ILE A 66 -2.83 -8.86 3.44
N GLN A 67 -3.64 -8.80 2.39
CA GLN A 67 -3.49 -9.64 1.19
C GLN A 67 -3.01 -8.78 0.02
N ALA A 68 -1.71 -8.49 -0.01
CA ALA A 68 -1.07 -7.68 -1.03
C ALA A 68 0.41 -8.05 -1.18
N ASP A 69 0.96 -7.78 -2.37
CA ASP A 69 2.40 -7.89 -2.64
C ASP A 69 3.14 -6.60 -2.27
N LEU A 70 2.42 -5.47 -2.24
CA LEU A 70 2.93 -4.14 -1.88
C LEU A 70 1.83 -3.31 -1.22
N VAL A 71 2.18 -2.59 -0.16
CA VAL A 71 1.30 -1.60 0.48
C VAL A 71 1.79 -0.18 0.20
N LEU A 72 0.86 0.69 -0.18
CA LEU A 72 1.08 2.14 -0.25
C LEU A 72 0.33 2.81 0.89
N ASP A 73 1.08 3.55 1.71
CA ASP A 73 0.55 4.21 2.89
C ASP A 73 0.42 5.73 2.66
N PHE A 74 -0.83 6.18 2.45
CA PHE A 74 -1.23 7.58 2.37
C PHE A 74 -2.08 8.02 3.58
N LEU A 75 -2.08 7.26 4.66
CA LEU A 75 -2.79 7.66 5.89
C LEU A 75 -2.23 9.01 6.42
N LYS A 76 -3.03 9.79 7.11
CA LYS A 76 -2.62 11.04 7.76
C LYS A 76 -2.37 10.84 9.25
N HIS A 77 -3.12 9.94 9.89
CA HIS A 77 -3.02 9.64 11.30
C HIS A 77 -1.73 8.85 11.57
N PRO A 78 -0.85 9.34 12.47
CA PRO A 78 0.43 8.69 12.73
C PRO A 78 0.25 7.27 13.29
N ASP A 79 -0.65 7.08 14.27
CA ASP A 79 -0.86 5.77 14.91
C ASP A 79 -1.28 4.68 13.92
N LEU A 80 -2.22 4.99 13.01
CA LEU A 80 -2.63 4.06 11.96
C LEU A 80 -1.48 3.73 11.00
N SER A 81 -0.63 4.72 10.71
CA SER A 81 0.50 4.53 9.79
C SER A 81 1.59 3.67 10.43
N GLU A 82 1.84 3.88 11.72
CA GLU A 82 2.79 3.10 12.51
C GLU A 82 2.31 1.65 12.67
N ASP A 83 1.05 1.45 13.03
CA ASP A 83 0.48 0.10 13.17
C ASP A 83 0.41 -0.64 11.84
N LEU A 84 0.01 0.05 10.75
CA LEU A 84 0.05 -0.53 9.40
C LEU A 84 1.46 -1.01 9.04
N ALA A 85 2.49 -0.22 9.33
CA ALA A 85 3.87 -0.59 9.07
C ALA A 85 4.30 -1.82 9.90
N LYS A 86 3.91 -1.91 11.17
CA LYS A 86 4.15 -3.08 12.03
C LYS A 86 3.47 -4.33 11.47
N ARG A 87 2.16 -4.27 11.18
CA ARG A 87 1.41 -5.39 10.59
C ARG A 87 2.00 -5.87 9.27
N CYS A 88 2.42 -4.95 8.41
CA CYS A 88 3.08 -5.30 7.16
C CYS A 88 4.45 -5.96 7.39
N ALA A 89 5.25 -5.44 8.32
CA ALA A 89 6.55 -6.03 8.66
C ALA A 89 6.39 -7.46 9.20
N ASP A 90 5.44 -7.69 10.10
CA ASP A 90 5.13 -9.01 10.67
C ASP A 90 4.63 -10.00 9.61
N GLN A 91 3.91 -9.51 8.60
CA GLN A 91 3.42 -10.31 7.47
C GLN A 91 4.42 -10.42 6.31
N GLY A 92 5.60 -9.80 6.42
CA GLY A 92 6.63 -9.82 5.37
C GLY A 92 6.28 -9.00 4.12
N ILE A 93 5.35 -8.05 4.22
CA ILE A 93 4.86 -7.22 3.11
C ILE A 93 5.61 -5.90 3.08
N PRO A 94 6.20 -5.49 1.93
CA PRO A 94 6.86 -4.20 1.81
C PRO A 94 5.85 -3.04 1.84
N VAL A 95 6.26 -1.92 2.46
CA VAL A 95 5.46 -0.69 2.57
C VAL A 95 6.21 0.50 1.97
N VAL A 96 5.50 1.29 1.16
CA VAL A 96 5.96 2.61 0.70
C VAL A 96 5.12 3.69 1.38
N ALA A 97 5.75 4.44 2.28
CA ALA A 97 5.13 5.51 3.06
C ALA A 97 5.69 6.87 2.61
N SER A 98 5.27 7.33 1.43
CA SER A 98 5.79 8.54 0.80
C SER A 98 5.55 9.78 1.67
N GLY A 99 6.62 10.51 2.03
CA GLY A 99 6.55 11.74 2.81
C GLY A 99 6.40 11.56 4.32
N LYS A 100 6.45 10.31 4.83
CA LYS A 100 6.37 10.02 6.26
C LYS A 100 7.73 9.65 6.83
N LYS A 101 8.01 10.07 8.06
CA LYS A 101 9.23 9.71 8.82
C LYS A 101 9.01 8.47 9.66
N ILE A 102 8.55 7.36 9.06
CA ILE A 102 8.35 6.09 9.77
C ILE A 102 9.65 5.28 9.66
N LYS A 103 10.21 4.84 10.79
CA LYS A 103 11.43 4.02 10.82
C LYS A 103 11.06 2.56 11.10
N GLY A 104 11.56 1.64 10.28
CA GLY A 104 11.33 0.20 10.47
C GLY A 104 11.96 -0.66 9.37
N PRO A 105 12.14 -1.97 9.60
CA PRO A 105 12.63 -2.89 8.58
C PRO A 105 11.67 -2.95 7.39
N ARG A 106 12.20 -2.97 6.15
CA ARG A 106 11.45 -3.00 4.88
C ARG A 106 10.53 -1.79 4.61
N ILE A 107 10.72 -0.68 5.31
CA ILE A 107 10.05 0.59 4.99
C ILE A 107 10.92 1.35 3.97
N TYR A 108 10.39 1.59 2.77
CA TYR A 108 11.06 2.42 1.78
C TYR A 108 10.49 3.84 1.80
N ILE A 109 11.34 4.80 2.14
CA ILE A 109 11.01 6.23 2.14
C ILE A 109 11.71 6.87 0.93
N PRO A 110 10.98 7.33 -0.09
CA PRO A 110 11.59 8.07 -1.20
C PRO A 110 12.20 9.39 -0.69
N PRO A 111 13.40 9.79 -1.15
CA PRO A 111 13.97 11.09 -0.82
C PRO A 111 13.09 12.23 -1.36
N THR A 112 13.09 13.35 -0.64
CA THR A 112 12.39 14.60 -1.01
C THR A 112 13.32 15.57 -1.69
#